data_AF-A0A1Q7B542-F1
#
_entry.id   AF-A0A1Q7B542-F1
#
_cell.length_a   1.000
_cell.length_b   1.000
_cell.length_c   1.000
_cell.angle_alpha   90.00
_cell.angle_beta   90.00
_cell.angle_gamma   90.00
#
_symmetry.space_group_name_H-M   'P 1'
#
loop_
_entity.id
_entity.type
_entity.pdbx_description
1 polymer ?
#
loop_
_entity_poly.entity_id
_entity_poly.type
_entity_poly.pdbx_seq_one_letter_code
_entity_poly.pdbx_strand_id
1 'polypeptide(L)'
;MDAFSCNLSALDQEQRKRHDILAKDLFPKHLEITELPDGYGFRFPNNRSLFTALSEWATLEQLCCPFLTLTLELQRDQGPIWLKATGKDGVKDFLRLELGI
;
A
#
# COMPACT_ATOMS: atom_id res chain seq x y z
N MET A 1 -12.04 -20.29 -0.85
CA MET A 1 -12.17 -19.23 -1.85
C MET A 1 -12.57 -17.99 -1.09
N ASP A 2 -11.58 -17.27 -0.57
CA ASP A 2 -11.83 -16.00 0.08
C ASP A 2 -12.03 -14.95 -1.02
N ALA A 3 -13.14 -14.23 -0.97
CA ALA A 3 -13.40 -13.12 -1.88
C ALA A 3 -12.67 -11.89 -1.32
N PHE A 4 -11.49 -11.57 -1.88
CA PHE A 4 -10.82 -10.31 -1.59
C PHE A 4 -11.54 -9.19 -2.33
N SER A 5 -12.09 -8.23 -1.59
CA SER A 5 -12.75 -7.06 -2.16
C SER A 5 -12.54 -5.85 -1.30
N CYS A 6 -12.27 -4.73 -1.95
CA CYS A 6 -12.15 -3.46 -1.27
C CYS A 6 -13.54 -2.85 -1.01
N ASN A 7 -13.75 -2.41 0.23
CA ASN A 7 -14.91 -1.71 0.72
C ASN A 7 -14.73 -0.19 0.59
N LEU A 8 -14.94 0.33 -0.61
CA LEU A 8 -14.91 1.79 -0.86
C LEU A 8 -15.95 2.56 -0.02
N SER A 9 -17.00 1.91 0.50
CA SER A 9 -18.00 2.56 1.36
C SER A 9 -17.53 2.74 2.80
N ALA A 10 -16.42 2.10 3.21
CA ALA A 10 -15.79 2.32 4.52
C ALA A 10 -15.15 3.72 4.64
N LEU A 11 -14.86 4.36 3.51
CA LEU A 11 -14.30 5.70 3.45
C LEU A 11 -15.41 6.73 3.18
N ASP A 12 -15.43 7.82 3.93
CA ASP A 12 -16.29 8.96 3.63
C ASP A 12 -15.87 9.67 2.31
N GLN A 13 -16.57 10.74 1.92
CA GLN A 13 -16.26 11.42 0.66
C GLN A 13 -14.88 12.10 0.68
N GLU A 14 -14.47 12.70 1.80
CA GLU A 14 -13.20 13.40 1.91
C GLU A 14 -12.05 12.41 1.99
N GLN A 15 -12.21 11.34 2.77
CA GLN A 15 -11.28 10.23 2.88
C GLN A 15 -11.03 9.56 1.52
N ARG A 16 -12.07 9.29 0.72
CA ARG A 16 -11.91 8.74 -0.63
C ARG A 16 -11.11 9.65 -1.54
N LYS A 17 -11.42 10.95 -1.54
CA LYS A 17 -10.67 11.94 -2.31
C LYS A 17 -9.21 11.99 -1.87
N ARG A 18 -8.97 11.96 -0.55
CA ARG A 18 -7.63 11.99 0.02
C ARG A 18 -6.83 10.74 -0.33
N HIS A 19 -7.45 9.57 -0.22
CA HIS A 19 -6.88 8.28 -0.58
C HIS A 19 -6.45 8.24 -2.06
N ASP A 20 -7.31 8.69 -2.98
CA ASP A 20 -7.01 8.79 -4.42
C ASP A 20 -5.87 9.78 -4.72
N ILE A 21 -5.88 10.96 -4.09
CA ILE A 21 -4.82 11.97 -4.24
C ILE A 21 -3.48 11.39 -3.76
N LEU A 22 -3.46 10.74 -2.59
CA LEU A 22 -2.25 10.13 -2.05
C LEU A 22 -1.77 8.99 -2.96
N ALA A 23 -2.66 8.12 -3.43
CA ALA A 23 -2.27 7.03 -4.33
C ALA A 23 -1.58 7.57 -5.61
N LYS A 24 -2.20 8.56 -6.25
CA LYS A 24 -1.68 9.19 -7.48
C LYS A 24 -0.37 9.96 -7.28
N ASP A 25 -0.17 10.57 -6.12
CA ASP A 25 1.06 11.30 -5.81
C ASP A 25 2.20 10.38 -5.37
N LEU A 26 1.91 9.34 -4.56
CA LEU A 26 2.91 8.54 -3.89
C LEU A 26 3.43 7.41 -4.77
N PHE A 27 2.56 6.59 -5.35
CA PHE A 27 2.99 5.38 -6.05
C PHE A 27 3.93 5.63 -7.23
N PRO A 28 3.79 6.71 -8.04
CA PRO A 28 4.79 7.01 -9.08
C PRO A 28 6.20 7.29 -8.57
N LYS A 29 6.38 7.55 -7.26
CA LYS A 29 7.68 7.80 -6.61
C LYS A 29 8.39 6.51 -6.18
N HIS A 30 7.78 5.34 -6.41
CA HIS A 30 8.45 4.08 -6.10
C HIS A 30 9.70 3.92 -6.97
N LEU A 31 10.74 3.35 -6.38
CA LEU A 31 12.00 3.04 -7.04
C LEU A 31 11.98 1.62 -7.62
N GLU A 32 11.28 0.70 -6.95
CA GLU A 32 11.07 -0.66 -7.45
C GLU A 32 9.83 -1.30 -6.82
N ILE A 33 9.30 -2.30 -7.50
CA ILE A 33 8.30 -3.24 -6.98
C ILE A 33 9.01 -4.59 -6.84
N THR A 34 8.87 -5.22 -5.68
CA THR A 34 9.45 -6.54 -5.39
C THR A 34 8.33 -7.51 -5.02
N GLU A 35 8.35 -8.68 -5.65
CA GLU A 35 7.49 -9.78 -5.23
C GLU A 35 7.92 -10.33 -3.87
N LEU A 36 6.93 -10.53 -2.99
CA LEU A 36 7.09 -11.24 -1.73
C LEU A 36 6.37 -12.61 -1.82
N PRO A 37 6.62 -13.55 -0.90
CA PRO A 37 5.91 -14.83 -0.89
C PRO A 37 4.38 -14.67 -0.78
N ASP A 38 3.93 -13.67 -0.02
CA ASP A 38 2.55 -13.44 0.39
C ASP A 38 2.01 -12.06 -0.04
N GLY A 39 2.67 -11.38 -0.99
CA GLY A 39 2.25 -10.07 -1.47
C GLY A 39 3.33 -9.34 -2.27
N TYR A 40 3.37 -8.01 -2.12
CA TYR A 40 4.28 -7.12 -2.84
C TYR A 40 4.87 -6.05 -1.93
N GLY A 41 6.12 -5.68 -2.22
CA GLY A 41 6.82 -4.58 -1.58
C GLY A 41 7.15 -3.47 -2.57
N PHE A 42 6.90 -2.22 -2.18
CA PHE A 42 7.28 -1.02 -2.91
C PHE A 42 8.42 -0.34 -2.17
N ARG A 43 9.53 -0.09 -2.88
CA ARG A 43 10.66 0.68 -2.33
C ARG A 43 10.51 2.14 -2.68
N PHE A 44 10.76 3.02 -1.72
CA PHE A 44 10.69 4.47 -1.88
C PHE A 44 11.99 5.14 -1.38
N PRO A 45 12.31 6.36 -1.86
CA PRO A 45 13.39 7.16 -1.30
C PRO A 45 13.18 7.43 0.20
N ASN A 46 14.26 7.50 0.97
CA ASN A 46 14.17 7.91 2.36
C ASN A 46 13.86 9.41 2.46
N ASN A 47 12.59 9.73 2.68
CA ASN A 47 12.11 11.09 2.81
C ASN A 47 11.02 11.15 3.90
N ARG A 48 11.21 12.03 4.89
CA ARG A 48 10.28 12.17 6.02
C ARG A 48 8.85 12.50 5.58
N SER A 49 8.68 13.44 4.66
CA SER A 49 7.35 13.83 4.17
C SER A 49 6.69 12.69 3.41
N LEU A 50 7.48 11.91 2.67
CA LEU A 50 7.01 10.73 1.97
C LEU A 50 6.55 9.64 2.94
N PHE A 51 7.31 9.38 4.01
CA PHE A 51 6.91 8.43 5.05
C PHE A 51 5.57 8.79 5.69
N THR A 52 5.39 10.06 6.08
CA THR A 52 4.13 10.53 6.66
C THR A 52 2.97 10.33 5.69
N ALA A 53 3.13 10.71 4.42
CA ALA A 53 2.08 10.56 3.42
C ALA A 53 1.75 9.09 3.12
N LEU A 54 2.77 8.21 3.05
CA LEU A 54 2.58 6.77 2.91
C LEU A 54 1.85 6.18 4.13
N SER A 55 2.12 6.66 5.34
CA SER A 55 1.42 6.21 6.54
C SER A 55 -0.05 6.59 6.54
N GLU A 56 -0.39 7.80 6.08
CA GLU A 56 -1.77 8.24 5.91
C GLU A 56 -2.49 7.41 4.83
N TRP A 57 -1.83 7.15 3.70
CA TRP A 57 -2.41 6.29 2.67
C TRP A 57 -2.66 4.89 3.21
N ALA A 58 -1.71 4.30 3.94
CA ALA A 58 -1.82 2.96 4.49
C ALA A 58 -2.98 2.82 5.50
N THR A 59 -3.24 3.85 6.33
CA THR A 59 -4.38 3.79 7.26
C THR A 59 -5.73 3.89 6.54
N LEU A 60 -5.82 4.67 5.47
CA LEU A 60 -7.02 4.72 4.62
C LEU A 60 -7.21 3.41 3.83
N GLU A 61 -6.12 2.85 3.31
CA GLU A 61 -6.13 1.57 2.62
C GLU A 61 -6.55 0.43 3.56
N GLN A 62 -6.17 0.46 4.84
CA GLN A 62 -6.62 -0.54 5.81
C GLN A 62 -8.14 -0.51 6.03
N LEU A 63 -8.77 0.66 5.94
CA LEU A 63 -10.24 0.77 6.00
C LEU A 63 -10.87 0.24 4.70
N CYS A 64 -10.27 0.58 3.56
CA CYS A 64 -10.74 0.19 2.24
C CYS A 64 -10.59 -1.33 2.03
N CYS A 65 -9.42 -1.89 2.29
CA CYS A 65 -9.06 -3.28 2.00
C CYS A 65 -8.57 -3.96 3.30
N PRO A 66 -9.48 -4.25 4.26
CA PRO A 66 -9.12 -4.68 5.62
C PRO A 66 -8.52 -6.10 5.72
N PHE A 67 -8.45 -6.82 4.61
CA PHE A 67 -7.79 -8.13 4.51
C PHE A 67 -6.27 -8.02 4.28
N LEU A 68 -5.76 -6.82 3.96
CA LEU A 68 -4.34 -6.57 3.77
C LEU A 68 -3.64 -6.35 5.11
N THR A 69 -2.43 -6.90 5.22
CA THR A 69 -1.43 -6.44 6.19
C THR A 69 -0.56 -5.41 5.49
N LEU A 70 -0.59 -4.18 6.00
CA LEU A 70 0.23 -3.07 5.49
C LEU A 70 1.37 -2.81 6.45
N THR A 71 2.60 -2.89 5.95
CA THR A 71 3.81 -2.62 6.72
C THR A 71 4.56 -1.45 6.13
N LEU A 72 4.87 -0.46 6.96
CA LEU A 72 5.82 0.59 6.65
C LEU A 72 7.11 0.37 7.44
N GLU A 73 8.21 0.26 6.71
CA GLU A 73 9.52 -0.05 7.28
C GLU A 73 10.52 1.04 6.89
N LEU A 74 11.18 1.64 7.89
CA LEU A 74 12.37 2.46 7.71
C LEU A 74 13.59 1.55 7.81
N GLN A 75 14.34 1.42 6.73
CA GLN A 75 15.54 0.58 6.74
C GLN A 75 16.68 1.25 7.53
N ARG A 76 17.52 0.43 8.17
CA ARG A 76 18.73 0.88 8.88
C ARG A 76 19.62 1.76 8.02
N ASP A 77 20.53 2.49 8.67
CA ASP A 77 21.55 3.32 8.00
C ASP A 77 20.96 4.39 7.06
N GLN A 78 19.79 4.94 7.43
CA GLN A 78 19.02 5.85 6.58
C GLN A 78 18.68 5.26 5.20
N GLY A 79 18.53 3.94 5.13
CA GLY A 79 18.09 3.24 3.94
C GLY A 79 16.67 3.61 3.48
N PRO A 80 16.22 3.04 2.35
CA PRO A 80 14.91 3.29 1.77
C PRO A 80 13.74 3.03 2.72
N ILE A 81 12.59 3.60 2.36
CA ILE A 81 11.30 3.26 2.95
C ILE A 81 10.73 2.08 2.17
N TRP A 82 10.20 1.08 2.87
CA TRP A 82 9.41 0.01 2.25
C TRP A 82 7.96 0.12 2.69
N LEU A 83 7.06 0.10 1.71
CA LEU A 83 5.63 -0.18 1.92
C LEU A 83 5.38 -1.61 1.42
N LYS A 84 4.98 -2.51 2.32
CA LYS A 84 4.64 -3.89 1.97
C LYS A 84 3.14 -4.09 2.14
N ALA A 85 2.50 -4.68 1.14
CA ALA A 85 1.12 -5.13 1.19
C ALA A 85 1.12 -6.65 1.06
N THR A 86 0.69 -7.34 2.12
CA THR A 86 0.66 -8.81 2.17
C THR A 86 -0.68 -9.31 2.70
N GLY A 87 -0.92 -10.62 2.63
CA GLY A 87 -2.09 -11.22 3.24
C GLY A 87 -2.10 -12.74 3.11
N LYS A 88 -3.28 -13.34 3.33
CA LYS A 88 -3.46 -14.79 3.23
C LYS A 88 -3.36 -15.28 1.78
N ASP A 89 -3.34 -16.60 1.61
CA ASP A 89 -3.35 -17.26 0.31
C ASP A 89 -4.35 -16.63 -0.67
N GLY A 90 -3.88 -16.27 -1.86
CA GLY A 90 -4.66 -15.61 -2.91
C GLY A 90 -4.60 -14.07 -2.90
N VAL A 91 -4.17 -13.42 -1.81
CA VAL A 91 -3.99 -11.95 -1.79
C VAL A 91 -2.94 -11.50 -2.81
N LYS A 92 -1.87 -12.28 -3.01
CA LYS A 92 -0.85 -11.96 -4.00
C LYS A 92 -1.42 -11.86 -5.42
N ASP A 93 -2.29 -12.80 -5.81
CA ASP A 93 -2.91 -12.77 -7.14
C ASP A 93 -3.92 -11.61 -7.26
N PHE A 94 -4.68 -11.32 -6.19
CA PHE A 94 -5.52 -10.13 -6.11
C PHE A 94 -4.71 -8.85 -6.32
N LEU A 95 -3.61 -8.66 -5.57
CA LEU A 95 -2.75 -7.49 -5.68
C LEU A 95 -2.12 -7.37 -7.07
N ARG A 96 -1.72 -8.48 -7.69
CA ARG A 96 -1.16 -8.48 -9.05
C ARG A 96 -2.15 -7.83 -10.05
N LEU A 97 -3.42 -8.22 -9.97
CA LEU A 97 -4.47 -7.69 -10.85
C LEU A 97 -4.74 -6.21 -10.59
N GLU A 98 -4.86 -5.80 -9.32
CA GLU A 98 -5.12 -4.40 -8.94
C GLU A 98 -3.94 -3.47 -9.30
N LEU A 99 -2.71 -3.96 -9.18
CA LEU A 99 -1.51 -3.20 -9.49
C LEU A 99 -1.16 -3.20 -10.99
N GLY A 100 -1.75 -4.10 -11.78
CA GLY A 100 -1.49 -4.22 -13.22
C GLY A 100 -0.07 -4.71 -13.56
N ILE A 101 0.49 -5.58 -12.71
CA ILE A 101 1.84 -6.16 -12.85
C ILE A 101 1.84 -7.65 -13.14
#